data_AF-G4TET7-F1
#
_entry.id   AF-G4TET7-F1
#
_cell.length_a   1.000
_cell.length_b   1.000
_cell.length_c   1.000
_cell.angle_alpha   90.00
_cell.angle_beta   90.00
_cell.angle_gamma   90.00
#
_symmetry.space_group_name_H-M   'P 1'
#
loop_
_entity.id
_entity.type
_entity.pdbx_description
1 polymer ?
#
loop_
_entity_poly.entity_id
_entity_poly.type
_entity_poly.pdbx_seq_one_letter_code
_entity_poly.pdbx_strand_id
1 'polypeptide(L)'
;MNTTSIPIAAHSTKVNQSSLGIGTSEPLMDDILGQYAQANSDLFSPSLESKLRVARYLPTDNPSEMPISEWQVYSVQTFELRRLQEAYDRNKLPGDKEKAVHSAGQAGYSWHP
;
A
#
# COMPACT_ATOMS: atom_id res chain seq x y z
N MET A 1 -19.81 28.86 -62.55
CA MET A 1 -19.13 29.26 -61.30
C MET A 1 -20.11 29.02 -60.17
N ASN A 2 -19.82 28.10 -59.26
CA ASN A 2 -20.35 28.12 -57.89
C ASN A 2 -19.47 27.20 -57.03
N THR A 3 -18.87 27.83 -56.02
CA THR A 3 -17.99 27.28 -55.00
C THR A 3 -18.82 26.73 -53.85
N THR A 4 -18.65 25.45 -53.51
CA THR A 4 -19.17 24.87 -52.27
C THR A 4 -18.00 24.50 -51.37
N SER A 5 -17.76 25.37 -50.38
CA SER A 5 -16.87 25.14 -49.24
C SER A 5 -17.39 23.99 -48.39
N ILE A 6 -16.52 23.02 -48.08
CA ILE A 6 -16.78 21.98 -47.08
C ILE A 6 -16.01 22.34 -45.81
N PRO A 7 -16.67 22.51 -44.64
CA PRO A 7 -15.98 22.66 -43.36
C PRO A 7 -15.44 21.30 -42.89
N ILE A 8 -14.14 21.22 -42.66
CA ILE A 8 -13.49 20.02 -42.07
C ILE A 8 -13.81 20.03 -40.58
N ALA A 9 -14.75 19.17 -40.17
CA ALA A 9 -15.12 18.98 -38.78
C ALA A 9 -13.96 18.37 -37.98
N ALA A 10 -13.67 18.98 -36.83
CA ALA A 10 -12.69 18.51 -35.87
C ALA A 10 -13.04 17.11 -35.35
N HIS A 11 -12.25 16.11 -35.72
CA HIS A 11 -12.26 14.81 -35.05
C HIS A 11 -11.47 14.87 -33.73
N SER A 12 -12.17 15.09 -32.62
CA SER A 12 -11.66 14.71 -31.30
C SER A 12 -11.58 13.19 -31.23
N THR A 13 -10.41 12.63 -31.57
CA THR A 13 -10.13 11.22 -31.29
C THR A 13 -9.54 11.14 -29.89
N LYS A 14 -10.42 10.85 -28.93
CA LYS A 14 -10.10 10.44 -27.56
C LYS A 14 -9.16 9.24 -27.63
N VAL A 15 -7.86 9.47 -27.47
CA VAL A 15 -6.87 8.39 -27.34
C VAL A 15 -7.05 7.77 -25.96
N ASN A 16 -7.98 6.81 -25.88
CA ASN A 16 -8.14 5.93 -24.73
C ASN A 16 -7.08 4.83 -24.85
N GLN A 17 -5.86 5.08 -24.37
CA GLN A 17 -4.88 4.02 -24.18
C GLN A 17 -5.25 3.24 -22.91
N SER A 18 -6.15 2.27 -23.07
CA SER A 18 -6.26 1.13 -22.19
C SER A 18 -4.96 0.32 -22.31
N SER A 19 -3.98 0.61 -21.46
CA SER A 19 -2.82 -0.27 -21.24
C SER A 19 -3.32 -1.54 -20.55
N LEU A 20 -3.46 -2.63 -21.30
CA LEU A 20 -3.67 -3.97 -20.77
C LEU A 20 -2.79 -4.98 -21.50
N GLY A 21 -1.72 -5.38 -20.81
CA GLY A 21 -1.40 -6.80 -20.68
C GLY A 21 -0.15 -7.31 -21.41
N ILE A 22 0.82 -7.78 -20.60
CA ILE A 22 1.18 -9.21 -20.43
C ILE A 22 2.70 -9.35 -20.23
N GLY A 23 3.11 -10.04 -19.16
CA GLY A 23 4.30 -10.89 -19.19
C GLY A 23 5.33 -10.70 -18.08
N THR A 24 5.02 -11.12 -16.85
CA THR A 24 6.00 -11.87 -16.05
C THR A 24 5.22 -12.80 -15.13
N SER A 25 4.99 -13.99 -15.67
CA SER A 25 4.71 -15.21 -14.94
C SER A 25 5.87 -15.48 -13.98
N GLU A 26 5.74 -15.06 -12.73
CA GLU A 26 6.45 -15.70 -11.63
C GLU A 26 5.47 -16.65 -10.93
N PRO A 27 5.92 -17.86 -10.57
CA PRO A 27 5.04 -18.92 -10.10
C PRO A 27 4.26 -18.44 -8.87
N LEU A 28 3.02 -18.94 -8.74
CA LEU A 28 2.08 -18.79 -7.61
C LEU A 28 2.62 -19.42 -6.31
N MET A 29 3.89 -19.21 -5.99
CA MET A 29 4.56 -19.65 -4.78
C MET A 29 5.02 -18.37 -4.08
N ASP A 30 4.17 -17.89 -3.19
CA ASP A 30 4.44 -16.84 -2.21
C ASP A 30 4.68 -15.42 -2.77
N ASP A 31 3.63 -14.75 -3.27
CA ASP A 31 3.60 -13.27 -3.27
C ASP A 31 3.50 -12.77 -1.82
N ILE A 32 4.59 -12.93 -1.05
CA ILE A 32 4.67 -12.59 0.37
C ILE A 32 4.34 -11.11 0.55
N LEU A 33 4.79 -10.26 -0.37
CA LEU A 33 4.49 -8.83 -0.34
C LEU A 33 3.00 -8.56 -0.60
N GLY A 34 2.38 -9.25 -1.57
CA GLY A 34 0.94 -9.14 -1.82
C GLY A 34 0.10 -9.62 -0.64
N GLN A 35 0.45 -10.75 -0.02
CA GLN A 35 -0.20 -11.26 1.19
C GLN A 35 -0.04 -10.30 2.37
N TYR A 36 1.16 -9.73 2.53
CA TYR A 36 1.46 -8.74 3.56
C TYR A 36 0.68 -7.44 3.35
N ALA A 37 0.61 -6.94 2.11
CA ALA A 37 -0.20 -5.77 1.76
C ALA A 37 -1.69 -6.02 2.00
N GLN A 38 -2.18 -7.23 1.69
CA GLN A 38 -3.56 -7.61 1.95
C GLN A 38 -3.87 -7.68 3.46
N ALA A 39 -2.97 -8.26 4.26
CA ALA A 39 -3.10 -8.35 5.71
C ALA A 39 -3.05 -6.98 6.41
N ASN A 40 -2.38 -6.00 5.82
CA ASN A 40 -2.25 -4.63 6.32
C ASN A 40 -2.94 -3.61 5.38
N SER A 41 -4.04 -4.01 4.76
CA SER A 41 -4.74 -3.21 3.73
C SER A 41 -5.30 -1.89 4.26
N ASP A 42 -5.41 -1.72 5.58
CA ASP A 42 -5.72 -0.44 6.24
C ASP A 42 -4.56 0.56 6.17
N LEU A 43 -3.32 0.05 6.10
CA LEU A 43 -2.08 0.83 6.05
C LEU A 43 -1.49 0.89 4.63
N PHE A 44 -1.76 -0.13 3.82
CA PHE A 44 -1.20 -0.30 2.48
C PHE A 44 -2.14 0.21 1.41
N SER A 45 -1.65 1.18 0.63
CA SER A 45 -2.31 1.56 -0.62
C SER A 45 -1.78 0.69 -1.78
N PRO A 46 -2.58 0.46 -2.83
CA PRO A 46 -2.10 -0.23 -4.04
C PRO A 46 -0.88 0.45 -4.68
N SER A 47 -0.79 1.79 -4.53
CA SER A 47 0.37 2.55 -4.99
C SER A 47 1.63 2.25 -4.15
N LEU A 48 1.47 2.10 -2.83
CA LEU A 48 2.58 1.76 -1.94
C LEU A 48 3.11 0.35 -2.22
N GLU A 49 2.23 -0.63 -2.40
CA GLU A 49 2.63 -2.00 -2.77
C GLU A 49 3.45 -2.00 -4.07
N SER A 50 2.99 -1.27 -5.09
CA SER A 50 3.71 -1.15 -6.36
C SER A 50 5.11 -0.55 -6.19
N LYS A 51 5.26 0.50 -5.37
CA LYS A 51 6.55 1.10 -5.05
C LYS A 51 7.47 0.12 -4.31
N LEU A 52 6.94 -0.63 -3.36
CA LEU A 52 7.70 -1.63 -2.59
C LEU A 52 8.15 -2.79 -3.47
N ARG A 53 7.34 -3.19 -4.45
CA ARG A 53 7.71 -4.19 -5.45
C ARG A 53 8.88 -3.71 -6.32
N VAL A 54 8.89 -2.44 -6.73
CA VAL A 54 10.03 -1.82 -7.44
C VAL A 54 11.27 -1.74 -6.55
N ALA A 55 11.10 -1.41 -5.27
CA ALA A 55 12.17 -1.38 -4.27
C ALA A 55 12.67 -2.78 -3.87
N ARG A 56 12.03 -3.86 -4.35
CA ARG A 56 12.29 -5.26 -3.96
C ARG A 56 12.25 -5.47 -2.44
N TYR A 57 11.41 -4.71 -1.76
CA TYR A 57 11.26 -4.77 -0.30
C TYR A 57 10.68 -6.11 0.13
N LEU A 58 11.25 -6.70 1.20
CA LEU A 58 10.70 -7.89 1.84
C LEU A 58 9.98 -7.50 3.14
N PRO A 59 8.80 -8.07 3.44
CA PRO A 59 8.10 -7.83 4.70
C PRO A 59 8.87 -8.15 5.99
N THR A 60 9.97 -8.92 5.87
CA THR A 60 10.90 -9.25 6.96
C THR A 60 11.96 -8.18 7.20
N ASP A 61 12.20 -7.30 6.24
CA ASP A 61 13.21 -6.25 6.33
C ASP A 61 12.64 -5.07 7.13
N ASN A 62 13.46 -4.49 7.99
CA ASN A 62 13.02 -3.35 8.78
C ASN A 62 13.08 -2.07 7.92
N PRO A 63 11.94 -1.40 7.67
CA PRO A 63 11.93 -0.22 6.80
C PRO A 63 12.73 0.96 7.37
N SER A 64 13.02 0.97 8.68
CA SER A 64 13.90 1.97 9.31
C SER A 64 15.40 1.72 9.08
N GLU A 65 15.83 0.58 8.52
CA GLU A 65 17.24 0.35 8.19
C GLU A 65 17.71 1.19 7.01
N MET A 66 16.79 1.54 6.12
CA MET A 66 17.05 2.40 4.97
C MET A 66 16.62 3.84 5.27
N PRO A 67 17.49 4.86 5.05
CA PRO A 67 17.13 6.25 5.30
C PRO A 67 16.04 6.74 4.34
N ILE A 68 15.26 7.73 4.77
CA ILE A 68 14.14 8.28 3.98
C ILE A 68 14.56 8.73 2.57
N SER A 69 15.78 9.25 2.40
CA SER A 69 16.29 9.70 1.11
C SER A 69 16.43 8.55 0.10
N GLU A 70 16.77 7.34 0.57
CA GLU A 70 16.84 6.15 -0.28
C GLU A 70 15.44 5.64 -0.64
N TRP A 71 14.50 5.67 0.30
CA TRP A 71 13.09 5.38 0.03
C TRP A 71 12.45 6.30 -1.00
N GLN A 72 12.85 7.58 -1.00
CA GLN A 72 12.37 8.57 -1.96
C GLN A 72 12.81 8.28 -3.40
N VAL A 73 13.91 7.56 -3.62
CA VAL A 73 14.31 7.08 -4.96
C VAL A 73 13.23 6.17 -5.56
N TYR A 74 12.53 5.42 -4.72
CA TYR A 74 11.39 4.57 -5.09
C TYR A 74 10.04 5.29 -4.95
N SER A 75 10.03 6.62 -4.79
CA SER A 75 8.83 7.44 -4.59
C SER A 75 8.00 7.07 -3.35
N VAL A 76 8.59 6.39 -2.37
CA VAL A 76 7.98 6.12 -1.07
C VAL A 76 8.08 7.39 -0.23
N GLN A 77 6.93 7.91 0.18
CA GLN A 77 6.85 9.14 0.95
C GLN A 77 6.95 8.88 2.46
N THR A 78 7.28 9.91 3.23
CA THR A 78 7.44 9.80 4.69
C THR A 78 6.21 9.23 5.39
N PHE A 79 4.99 9.56 4.93
CA PHE A 79 3.76 9.02 5.51
C PHE A 79 3.58 7.53 5.18
N GLU A 80 4.00 7.11 3.99
CA GLU A 80 3.95 5.71 3.55
C GLU A 80 4.98 4.90 4.34
N LEU A 81 6.17 5.46 4.55
CA LEU A 81 7.21 4.84 5.36
C LEU A 81 6.76 4.65 6.81
N ARG A 82 6.05 5.63 7.39
CA ARG A 82 5.48 5.49 8.73
C ARG A 82 4.47 4.33 8.81
N ARG A 83 3.59 4.21 7.81
CA ARG A 83 2.61 3.11 7.74
C ARG A 83 3.28 1.75 7.51
N LEU A 84 4.33 1.72 6.70
CA LEU A 84 5.17 0.56 6.46
C LEU A 84 5.85 0.08 7.75
N GLN A 85 6.41 1.02 8.53
CA GLN A 85 6.99 0.72 9.84
C GLN A 85 5.94 0.19 10.81
N GLU A 86 4.75 0.80 10.87
CA GLU A 86 3.68 0.33 11.73
C GLU A 86 3.23 -1.09 11.36
N ALA A 87 3.09 -1.39 10.07
CA ALA A 87 2.81 -2.74 9.60
C ALA A 87 3.94 -3.72 9.97
N TYR A 88 5.20 -3.30 9.87
CA TYR A 88 6.34 -4.12 10.27
C TYR A 88 6.28 -4.46 11.75
N ASP A 89 6.05 -3.47 12.61
CA ASP A 89 5.95 -3.66 14.07
C ASP A 89 4.76 -4.57 14.44
N ARG A 90 3.60 -4.41 13.78
CA ARG A 90 2.42 -5.29 13.96
C ARG A 90 2.73 -6.75 13.65
N ASN A 91 3.51 -7.01 12.60
CA ASN A 91 3.82 -8.38 12.14
C ASN A 91 5.06 -8.98 12.83
N LYS A 92 5.96 -8.15 13.39
CA LYS A 92 7.14 -8.59 14.15
C LYS A 92 6.81 -9.00 15.59
N LEU A 93 5.60 -8.74 16.09
CA LEU A 93 5.18 -9.06 17.46
C LEU A 93 4.37 -10.36 17.54
N PRO A 94 4.99 -11.54 17.72
CA PRO A 94 4.33 -12.69 18.32
C PRO A 94 4.52 -12.62 19.84
N GLY A 95 3.64 -11.93 20.57
CA GLY A 95 3.54 -12.14 22.03
C GLY A 95 3.32 -10.93 22.94
N ASP A 96 2.16 -10.27 22.82
CA ASP A 96 1.54 -9.64 24.03
C ASP A 96 0.01 -9.48 23.88
N LYS A 97 -0.67 -10.38 23.16
CA LYS A 97 -2.15 -10.43 23.19
C LYS A 97 -2.69 -10.97 24.53
N GLU A 98 -1.83 -11.28 25.50
CA GLU A 98 -2.21 -11.81 26.81
C GLU A 98 -2.35 -10.75 27.91
N LYS A 99 -1.99 -9.47 27.67
CA LYS A 99 -2.19 -8.40 28.69
C LYS A 99 -3.22 -7.33 28.36
N ALA A 100 -3.73 -7.24 27.14
CA ALA A 100 -4.74 -6.22 26.80
C ALA A 100 -6.18 -6.54 27.24
N VAL A 101 -6.44 -7.73 27.81
CA VAL A 101 -7.80 -8.16 28.23
C VAL A 101 -8.15 -7.88 29.69
N HIS A 102 -7.25 -7.31 30.51
CA HIS A 102 -7.53 -7.05 31.94
C HIS A 102 -7.79 -5.58 32.31
N SER A 103 -8.01 -4.65 31.37
CA SER A 103 -8.18 -3.22 31.74
C SER A 103 -9.40 -2.51 31.15
N ALA A 104 -10.41 -3.24 30.68
CA ALA A 104 -11.68 -2.63 30.28
C ALA A 104 -12.88 -3.50 30.69
N GLY A 105 -13.14 -3.63 32.00
CA GLY A 105 -14.39 -4.24 32.44
C GLY A 105 -14.41 -4.78 33.86
N GLN A 106 -14.28 -3.91 34.88
CA GLN A 106 -15.02 -4.18 36.11
C GLN A 106 -15.39 -2.87 36.80
N ALA A 107 -16.58 -2.38 36.46
CA ALA A 107 -17.35 -1.51 37.33
C ALA A 107 -17.61 -2.26 38.64
N GLY A 108 -17.06 -1.75 39.74
CA GLY A 108 -17.29 -2.26 41.09
C GLY A 108 -17.30 -1.07 42.04
N TYR A 109 -18.42 -0.35 42.09
CA TYR A 109 -18.66 0.66 43.11
C TYR A 109 -18.45 0.04 44.49
N SER A 110 -17.40 0.47 45.19
CA SER A 110 -17.13 0.09 46.58
C SER A 110 -17.21 1.33 47.45
N TRP A 111 -18.44 1.73 47.79
CA TRP A 111 -18.69 2.61 48.93
C TRP A 111 -18.55 1.76 50.20
N HIS A 112 -17.64 2.15 51.09
CA HIS A 112 -17.54 1.60 52.45
C HIS A 112 -18.23 2.54 53.45
N PRO A 113 -18.92 2.01 54.48
CA PRO A 113 -19.80 2.74 55.38
C PRO A 113 -19.08 3.71 56.34
#